data_AF-K0TEZ0-F1
#
_entry.id   AF-K0TEZ0-F1
#
_cell.length_a   1.000
_cell.length_b   1.000
_cell.length_c   1.000
_cell.angle_alpha   90.00
_cell.angle_beta   90.00
_cell.angle_gamma   90.00
#
_symmetry.space_group_name_H-M   'P 1'
#
loop_
_entity.id
_entity.type
_entity.pdbx_description
1 polymer ?
#
loop_
_entity_poly.entity_id
_entity_poly.type
_entity_poly.pdbx_seq_one_letter_code
_entity_poly.pdbx_strand_id
1 'polypeptide(L)'
;ALANTAWAFATSGVAHRELFKTIGDHVAELGILNFFDPRELSITAWAFATSGVSHSELFEKIGNHVVGPGGLGSFKPRDLSNTAWAFATAGVSHPELFKKIGHHVAEQGCFDSFKPQELSNTVWACATVGYTDERLFSAFAPVIGSKLDECSEQELTNIAWAYSTLLRTLGSLPAGGLALARALAQNPTRADRTQNSA
;
A
#
# COMPACT_ATOMS: atom_id res chain seq x y z
N ALA A 1 -19.02 1.76 11.38
CA ALA A 1 -19.94 2.59 10.57
C ALA A 1 -19.23 3.75 9.87
N LEU A 2 -18.50 4.60 10.63
CA LEU A 2 -17.75 5.75 10.12
C LEU A 2 -16.77 5.40 8.99
N ALA A 3 -16.02 4.31 9.13
CA ALA A 3 -15.07 3.83 8.12
C ALA A 3 -15.75 3.55 6.77
N ASN A 4 -16.90 2.88 6.79
CA ASN A 4 -17.67 2.59 5.57
C ASN A 4 -18.33 3.84 4.99
N THR A 5 -18.76 4.78 5.83
CA THR A 5 -19.27 6.09 5.37
C THR A 5 -18.17 6.87 4.64
N ALA A 6 -17.00 7.04 5.26
CA ALA A 6 -15.87 7.71 4.62
C ALA A 6 -15.48 7.03 3.30
N TRP A 7 -15.42 5.70 3.29
CA TRP A 7 -15.13 4.91 2.09
C TRP A 7 -16.17 5.11 0.98
N ALA A 8 -17.47 5.10 1.30
CA ALA A 8 -18.53 5.30 0.32
C ALA A 8 -18.47 6.69 -0.31
N PHE A 9 -18.18 7.73 0.48
CA PHE A 9 -18.01 9.08 -0.05
C PHE A 9 -16.74 9.20 -0.91
N ALA A 10 -15.62 8.63 -0.47
CA ALA A 10 -14.38 8.63 -1.26
C ALA A 10 -14.55 7.94 -2.62
N THR A 11 -15.22 6.79 -2.65
CA THR A 11 -15.46 6.03 -3.89
C THR A 11 -16.47 6.68 -4.83
N SER A 12 -17.39 7.50 -4.30
CA SER A 12 -18.35 8.26 -5.11
C SER A 12 -17.73 9.43 -5.87
N GLY A 13 -16.46 9.78 -5.60
CA GLY A 13 -15.79 10.97 -6.16
C GLY A 13 -16.29 12.30 -5.58
N VAL A 14 -17.20 12.27 -4.61
CA VAL A 14 -17.72 13.45 -3.93
C VAL A 14 -16.80 13.80 -2.75
N ALA A 15 -15.92 14.78 -2.95
CA ALA A 15 -15.09 15.32 -1.89
C ALA A 15 -15.90 16.22 -0.94
N HIS A 16 -16.56 15.63 0.06
CA HIS A 16 -17.29 16.39 1.09
C HIS A 16 -16.36 16.76 2.26
N ARG A 17 -15.57 17.83 2.07
CA ARG A 17 -14.49 18.24 3.00
C ARG A 17 -14.91 18.33 4.47
N GLU A 18 -16.06 18.95 4.76
CA GLU A 18 -16.56 19.10 6.14
C GLU A 18 -16.97 17.75 6.77
N LEU A 19 -17.42 16.80 5.96
CA LEU A 19 -17.80 15.48 6.44
C LEU A 19 -16.54 14.69 6.82
N PHE A 20 -15.54 14.71 5.94
CA PHE A 20 -14.23 14.10 6.23
C PHE A 20 -13.57 14.74 7.44
N LYS A 21 -13.62 16.06 7.58
CA LYS A 21 -13.12 16.74 8.77
C LYS A 21 -13.83 16.24 10.03
N THR A 22 -15.17 16.23 10.03
CA THR A 22 -15.96 15.78 11.19
C THR A 22 -15.70 14.31 11.54
N ILE A 23 -15.64 13.43 10.54
CA ILE A 23 -15.29 12.02 10.74
C ILE A 23 -13.87 11.90 11.30
N GLY A 24 -12.92 12.66 10.76
CA GLY A 24 -11.51 12.59 11.14
C GLY A 24 -11.29 13.07 12.57
N ASP A 25 -11.87 14.21 12.93
CA ASP A 25 -11.84 14.76 14.28
C ASP A 25 -12.39 13.74 15.28
N HIS A 26 -13.54 13.13 14.96
CA HIS A 26 -14.17 12.13 15.83
C HIS A 26 -13.37 10.82 15.93
N VAL A 27 -12.78 10.33 14.83
CA VAL A 27 -11.95 9.12 14.85
C VAL A 27 -10.61 9.35 15.55
N ALA A 28 -10.08 10.58 15.50
CA ALA A 28 -8.86 10.97 16.20
C ALA A 28 -9.05 11.12 17.72
N GLU A 29 -10.29 11.13 18.22
CA GLU A 29 -10.58 11.14 19.65
C GLU A 29 -9.96 9.94 20.37
N LEU A 30 -9.51 10.19 21.59
CA LEU A 30 -8.72 9.25 22.36
C LEU A 30 -9.52 7.98 22.65
N GLY A 31 -9.03 6.84 22.17
CA GLY A 31 -9.62 5.52 22.41
C GLY A 31 -10.63 5.05 21.37
N ILE A 32 -11.08 5.90 20.43
CA ILE A 32 -12.01 5.48 19.36
C ILE A 32 -11.39 4.41 18.46
N LEU A 33 -10.11 4.57 18.10
CA LEU A 33 -9.39 3.60 17.27
C LEU A 33 -9.30 2.20 17.89
N ASN A 34 -9.45 2.06 19.22
CA ASN A 34 -9.42 0.73 19.87
C ASN A 34 -10.61 -0.15 19.50
N PHE A 35 -11.68 0.44 18.95
CA PHE A 35 -12.86 -0.29 18.49
C PHE A 35 -12.80 -0.63 17.00
N PHE A 36 -11.77 -0.16 16.29
CA PHE A 36 -11.61 -0.41 14.86
C PHE A 36 -10.87 -1.71 14.64
N ASP A 37 -11.39 -2.54 13.75
CA ASP A 37 -10.64 -3.68 13.24
C ASP A 37 -9.57 -3.23 12.20
N PRO A 38 -8.60 -4.09 11.82
CA PRO A 38 -7.59 -3.75 10.80
C PRO A 38 -8.15 -3.24 9.47
N ARG A 39 -9.29 -3.79 9.04
CA ARG A 39 -9.93 -3.37 7.80
C ARG A 39 -10.49 -1.97 7.98
N GLU A 40 -11.18 -1.68 9.08
CA GLU A 40 -11.73 -0.36 9.36
C GLU A 40 -10.63 0.72 9.46
N LEU A 41 -9.49 0.41 10.08
CA LEU A 41 -8.33 1.30 10.11
C LEU A 41 -7.81 1.60 8.70
N SER A 42 -7.56 0.55 7.92
CA SER A 42 -6.98 0.69 6.59
C SER A 42 -7.90 1.40 5.60
N ILE A 43 -9.21 1.11 5.60
CA ILE A 43 -10.16 1.78 4.70
C ILE A 43 -10.43 3.23 5.12
N THR A 44 -10.32 3.55 6.41
CA THR A 44 -10.43 4.94 6.88
C THR A 44 -9.24 5.73 6.37
N ALA A 45 -8.00 5.28 6.59
CA ALA A 45 -6.81 5.94 6.06
C ALA A 45 -6.88 6.08 4.53
N TRP A 46 -7.27 5.01 3.83
CA TRP A 46 -7.44 5.01 2.38
C TRP A 46 -8.48 6.04 1.92
N ALA A 47 -9.64 6.12 2.58
CA ALA A 47 -10.70 7.05 2.20
C ALA A 47 -10.25 8.52 2.32
N PHE A 48 -9.49 8.85 3.36
CA PHE A 48 -8.93 10.20 3.53
C PHE A 48 -7.85 10.51 2.49
N ALA A 49 -6.97 9.56 2.20
CA ALA A 49 -5.96 9.72 1.15
C ALA A 49 -6.62 9.92 -0.23
N THR A 50 -7.60 9.08 -0.58
CA THR A 50 -8.32 9.13 -1.85
C THR A 50 -9.16 10.40 -2.01
N SER A 51 -9.76 10.91 -0.94
CA SER A 51 -10.56 12.14 -1.00
C SER A 51 -9.70 13.41 -1.13
N GLY A 52 -8.38 13.32 -0.93
CA GLY A 52 -7.47 14.46 -0.91
C GLY A 52 -7.66 15.40 0.30
N VAL A 53 -8.44 14.98 1.31
CA VAL A 53 -8.65 15.78 2.52
C VAL A 53 -7.54 15.47 3.52
N SER A 54 -6.61 16.41 3.68
CA SER A 54 -5.52 16.29 4.66
C SER A 54 -6.05 16.27 6.09
N HIS A 55 -5.63 15.28 6.87
CA HIS A 55 -5.96 15.17 8.29
C HIS A 55 -4.79 14.54 9.08
N SER A 56 -3.74 15.32 9.33
CA SER A 56 -2.48 14.82 9.90
C SER A 56 -2.64 14.10 11.25
N GLU A 57 -3.48 14.62 12.15
CA GLU A 57 -3.71 14.01 13.46
C GLU A 57 -4.33 12.61 13.35
N LEU A 58 -5.23 12.40 12.39
CA LEU A 58 -5.88 11.10 12.16
C LEU A 58 -4.85 10.08 11.70
N PHE A 59 -4.01 10.45 10.72
CA PHE A 59 -2.94 9.58 10.25
C PHE A 59 -1.92 9.28 11.34
N GLU A 60 -1.54 10.27 12.16
CA GLU A 60 -0.66 10.05 13.30
C GLU A 60 -1.27 9.06 14.32
N LYS A 61 -2.55 9.23 14.67
CA LYS A 61 -3.26 8.33 15.59
C LYS A 61 -3.38 6.91 15.02
N ILE A 62 -3.75 6.76 13.74
CA ILE A 62 -3.80 5.46 13.07
C ILE A 62 -2.42 4.82 13.04
N GLY A 63 -1.39 5.56 12.65
CA GLY A 63 -0.02 5.06 12.57
C GLY A 63 0.50 4.59 13.93
N ASN A 64 0.30 5.39 14.97
CA ASN A 64 0.65 5.04 16.35
C ASN A 64 -0.15 3.85 16.87
N HIS A 65 -1.44 3.73 16.53
CA HIS A 65 -2.27 2.59 16.90
C HIS A 65 -1.76 1.31 16.25
N VAL A 66 -1.45 1.34 14.95
CA VAL A 66 -0.87 0.21 14.21
C VAL A 66 0.53 -0.16 14.73
N VAL A 67 1.35 0.84 15.08
CA VAL A 67 2.69 0.63 15.67
C VAL A 67 2.62 0.16 17.13
N GLY A 68 1.52 0.40 17.83
CA GLY A 68 1.30 0.05 19.23
C GLY A 68 1.16 -1.45 19.54
N PRO A 69 0.96 -1.77 20.84
CA PRO A 69 0.74 -3.12 21.34
C PRO A 69 -0.61 -3.68 20.83
N GLY A 70 -0.58 -4.86 20.21
CA GLY A 70 -1.67 -5.42 19.40
C GLY A 70 -1.17 -5.89 18.03
N GLY A 71 -0.15 -5.20 17.51
CA GLY A 71 0.64 -5.65 16.35
C GLY A 71 -0.14 -5.67 15.03
N LEU A 72 0.53 -6.17 13.99
CA LEU A 72 -0.07 -6.40 12.67
C LEU A 72 -0.68 -7.81 12.55
N GLY A 73 -0.77 -8.58 13.64
CA GLY A 73 -1.09 -10.02 13.60
C GLY A 73 -2.44 -10.38 12.96
N SER A 74 -3.41 -9.47 12.98
CA SER A 74 -4.73 -9.63 12.37
C SER A 74 -4.90 -8.91 11.02
N PHE A 75 -3.90 -8.16 10.57
CA PHE A 75 -3.94 -7.46 9.29
C PHE A 75 -3.80 -8.46 8.14
N LYS A 76 -4.69 -8.35 7.15
CA LYS A 76 -4.55 -9.09 5.89
C LYS A 76 -3.68 -8.29 4.91
N PRO A 77 -3.12 -8.94 3.86
CA PRO A 77 -2.37 -8.27 2.80
C PRO A 77 -3.01 -6.98 2.25
N ARG A 78 -4.33 -7.01 2.03
CA ARG A 78 -5.11 -5.84 1.61
C ARG A 78 -5.06 -4.70 2.63
N ASP A 79 -5.18 -5.01 3.91
CA ASP A 79 -5.22 -3.99 4.97
C ASP A 79 -3.83 -3.33 5.13
N LEU A 80 -2.76 -4.13 5.02
CA LEU A 80 -1.38 -3.65 5.01
C LEU A 80 -1.10 -2.75 3.80
N SER A 81 -1.42 -3.21 2.60
CA SER A 81 -1.17 -2.47 1.36
C SER A 81 -1.99 -1.19 1.28
N ASN A 82 -3.27 -1.21 1.71
CA ASN A 82 -4.09 0.00 1.81
C ASN A 82 -3.51 1.00 2.79
N THR A 83 -3.06 0.54 3.96
CA THR A 83 -2.45 1.41 4.98
C THR A 83 -1.17 2.05 4.44
N ALA A 84 -0.25 1.26 3.88
CA ALA A 84 0.99 1.78 3.29
C ALA A 84 0.71 2.79 2.17
N TRP A 85 -0.19 2.44 1.23
CA TRP A 85 -0.58 3.32 0.13
C TRP A 85 -1.21 4.62 0.61
N ALA A 86 -2.09 4.56 1.61
CA ALA A 86 -2.76 5.74 2.15
C ALA A 86 -1.77 6.73 2.75
N PHE A 87 -0.81 6.27 3.56
CA PHE A 87 0.20 7.14 4.16
C PHE A 87 1.12 7.76 3.11
N ALA A 88 1.55 6.97 2.12
CA ALA A 88 2.37 7.46 1.01
C ALA A 88 1.62 8.50 0.17
N THR A 89 0.35 8.23 -0.17
CA THR A 89 -0.49 9.12 -0.99
C THR A 89 -0.85 10.41 -0.27
N ALA A 90 -1.14 10.34 1.03
CA ALA A 90 -1.40 11.51 1.86
C ALA A 90 -0.14 12.35 2.14
N GLY A 91 1.05 11.86 1.77
CA GLY A 91 2.33 12.52 2.05
C GLY A 91 2.66 12.61 3.54
N VAL A 92 2.09 11.72 4.36
CA VAL A 92 2.31 11.72 5.81
C VAL A 92 3.50 10.81 6.15
N SER A 93 4.56 11.42 6.67
CA SER A 93 5.74 10.68 7.11
C SER A 93 5.44 9.89 8.39
N HIS A 94 5.64 8.57 8.33
CA HIS A 94 5.54 7.70 9.51
C HIS A 94 6.55 6.52 9.42
N PRO A 95 7.86 6.74 9.59
CA PRO A 95 8.89 5.74 9.32
C PRO A 95 8.70 4.41 10.08
N GLU A 96 8.30 4.47 11.35
CA GLU A 96 8.08 3.27 12.17
C GLU A 96 6.92 2.40 11.67
N LEU A 97 5.94 2.98 10.97
CA LEU A 97 4.84 2.23 10.39
C LEU A 97 5.34 1.38 9.22
N PHE A 98 6.09 1.99 8.29
CA PHE A 98 6.67 1.27 7.15
C PHE A 98 7.67 0.20 7.59
N LYS A 99 8.48 0.51 8.62
CA LYS A 99 9.38 -0.47 9.24
C LYS A 99 8.61 -1.66 9.83
N LYS A 100 7.52 -1.39 10.57
CA LYS A 100 6.69 -2.46 11.16
C LYS A 100 5.98 -3.30 10.10
N ILE A 101 5.42 -2.68 9.06
CA ILE A 101 4.81 -3.38 7.92
C ILE A 101 5.85 -4.25 7.22
N GLY A 102 7.01 -3.68 6.87
CA GLY A 102 8.10 -4.40 6.20
C GLY A 102 8.59 -5.61 7.00
N HIS A 103 8.79 -5.43 8.31
CA HIS A 103 9.18 -6.51 9.21
C HIS A 103 8.12 -7.60 9.27
N HIS A 104 6.86 -7.24 9.49
CA HIS A 104 5.77 -8.19 9.60
C HIS A 104 5.58 -9.02 8.32
N VAL A 105 5.65 -8.38 7.16
CA VAL A 105 5.58 -9.07 5.86
C VAL A 105 6.78 -10.01 5.68
N ALA A 106 7.97 -9.57 6.06
CA ALA A 106 9.18 -10.38 5.98
C ALA A 106 9.15 -11.60 6.92
N GLU A 107 8.62 -11.45 8.13
CA GLU A 107 8.56 -12.50 9.16
C GLU A 107 7.48 -13.55 8.90
N GLN A 108 6.29 -13.13 8.44
CA GLN A 108 5.18 -14.07 8.23
C GLN A 108 5.36 -14.95 6.99
N GLY A 109 6.24 -14.58 6.06
CA GLY A 109 6.51 -15.37 4.86
C GLY A 109 5.30 -15.53 3.93
N CYS A 110 4.18 -14.83 4.19
CA CYS A 110 2.92 -14.97 3.47
C CYS A 110 2.89 -14.18 2.15
N PHE A 111 4.04 -14.02 1.49
CA PHE A 111 4.18 -13.20 0.27
C PHE A 111 3.21 -13.67 -0.84
N ASP A 112 3.00 -14.98 -0.97
CA ASP A 112 2.10 -15.56 -1.98
C ASP A 112 0.62 -15.21 -1.77
N SER A 113 0.23 -14.84 -0.54
CA SER A 113 -1.15 -14.45 -0.21
C SER A 113 -1.51 -13.06 -0.74
N PHE A 114 -0.51 -12.24 -1.09
CA PHE A 114 -0.74 -10.93 -1.68
C PHE A 114 -1.24 -11.06 -3.12
N LYS A 115 -2.29 -10.32 -3.45
CA LYS A 115 -2.77 -10.13 -4.81
C LYS A 115 -1.87 -9.14 -5.57
N PRO A 116 -1.88 -9.16 -6.92
CA PRO A 116 -1.12 -8.19 -7.74
C PRO A 116 -1.28 -6.74 -7.29
N GLN A 117 -2.51 -6.30 -7.04
CA GLN A 117 -2.82 -4.96 -6.54
C GLN A 117 -2.09 -4.65 -5.23
N GLU A 118 -2.13 -5.57 -4.28
CA GLU A 118 -1.60 -5.41 -2.93
C GLU A 118 -0.07 -5.36 -2.96
N LEU A 119 0.56 -6.19 -3.80
CA LEU A 119 2.01 -6.15 -4.07
C LEU A 119 2.40 -4.80 -4.66
N SER A 120 1.73 -4.39 -5.74
CA SER A 120 2.05 -3.14 -6.46
C SER A 120 1.91 -1.91 -5.56
N ASN A 121 0.84 -1.84 -4.77
CA ASN A 121 0.59 -0.75 -3.83
C ASN A 121 1.65 -0.71 -2.73
N THR A 122 2.05 -1.86 -2.21
CA THR A 122 3.06 -1.93 -1.13
C THR A 122 4.43 -1.48 -1.63
N VAL A 123 4.92 -2.01 -2.76
CA VAL A 123 6.24 -1.62 -3.29
C VAL A 123 6.26 -0.16 -3.75
N TRP A 124 5.18 0.33 -4.35
CA TRP A 124 5.04 1.73 -4.72
C TRP A 124 5.07 2.63 -3.48
N ALA A 125 4.26 2.32 -2.46
CA ALA A 125 4.20 3.12 -1.24
C ALA A 125 5.56 3.19 -0.54
N CYS A 126 6.25 2.04 -0.39
CA CYS A 126 7.59 1.99 0.19
C CYS A 126 8.58 2.84 -0.62
N ALA A 127 8.61 2.72 -1.95
CA ALA A 127 9.49 3.53 -2.78
C ALA A 127 9.16 5.04 -2.70
N THR A 128 7.88 5.41 -2.69
CA THR A 128 7.40 6.79 -2.57
C THR A 128 7.87 7.48 -1.30
N VAL A 129 7.84 6.77 -0.16
CA VAL A 129 8.31 7.32 1.12
C VAL A 129 9.82 7.12 1.35
N GLY A 130 10.55 6.58 0.37
CA GLY A 130 11.98 6.30 0.50
C GLY A 130 12.32 5.15 1.45
N TYR A 131 11.37 4.27 1.77
CA TYR A 131 11.61 3.05 2.54
C TYR A 131 12.19 1.96 1.63
N THR A 132 13.49 1.70 1.78
CA THR A 132 14.27 0.82 0.88
C THR A 132 14.75 -0.47 1.56
N ASP A 133 13.95 -1.11 2.42
CA ASP A 133 14.35 -2.38 3.06
C ASP A 133 14.54 -3.47 2.00
N GLU A 134 15.80 -3.80 1.71
CA GLU A 134 16.15 -4.76 0.67
C GLU A 134 15.55 -6.16 0.88
N ARG A 135 15.28 -6.58 2.13
CA ARG A 135 14.71 -7.91 2.41
C ARG A 135 13.27 -7.97 1.91
N LEU A 136 12.50 -6.90 2.13
CA LEU A 136 11.12 -6.82 1.65
C LEU A 136 11.06 -6.87 0.12
N PHE A 137 11.85 -6.03 -0.56
CA PHE A 137 11.85 -5.99 -2.03
C PHE A 137 12.43 -7.28 -2.64
N SER A 138 13.48 -7.84 -2.04
CA SER A 138 14.04 -9.11 -2.50
C SER A 138 13.04 -10.27 -2.38
N ALA A 139 12.23 -10.28 -1.32
CA ALA A 139 11.20 -11.30 -1.13
C ALA A 139 10.00 -11.12 -2.07
N PHE A 140 9.60 -9.88 -2.36
CA PHE A 140 8.50 -9.62 -3.29
C PHE A 140 8.87 -9.80 -4.76
N ALA A 141 10.12 -9.56 -5.15
CA ALA A 141 10.54 -9.67 -6.55
C ALA A 141 10.12 -11.00 -7.25
N PRO A 142 10.40 -12.19 -6.69
CA PRO A 142 9.99 -13.46 -7.30
C PRO A 142 8.47 -13.66 -7.32
N VAL A 143 7.76 -13.23 -6.28
CA VAL A 143 6.29 -13.36 -6.18
C VAL A 143 5.58 -12.45 -7.19
N ILE A 144 6.08 -11.23 -7.37
CA ILE A 144 5.60 -10.34 -8.43
C ILE A 144 5.89 -10.99 -9.78
N GLY A 145 7.11 -11.52 -9.97
CA GLY A 145 7.53 -12.22 -11.19
C GLY A 145 6.57 -13.34 -11.60
N SER A 146 6.08 -14.15 -10.65
CA SER A 146 5.15 -15.24 -10.93
C SER A 146 3.70 -14.79 -11.21
N LYS A 147 3.34 -13.55 -10.87
CA LYS A 147 1.99 -12.99 -11.04
C LYS A 147 1.90 -11.88 -12.09
N LEU A 148 2.96 -11.67 -12.87
CA LEU A 148 3.04 -10.60 -13.88
C LEU A 148 1.90 -10.63 -14.91
N ASP A 149 1.38 -11.82 -15.23
CA ASP A 149 0.26 -11.99 -16.17
C ASP A 149 -1.11 -11.66 -15.58
N GLU A 150 -1.21 -11.59 -14.25
CA GLU A 150 -2.41 -11.19 -13.53
C GLU A 150 -2.46 -9.67 -13.29
N CYS A 151 -1.32 -8.98 -13.42
CA CYS A 151 -1.22 -7.55 -13.22
C CYS A 151 -1.92 -6.77 -14.34
N SER A 152 -2.68 -5.76 -13.94
CA SER A 152 -3.11 -4.66 -14.80
C SER A 152 -1.93 -3.75 -15.18
N GLU A 153 -2.13 -2.92 -16.21
CA GLU A 153 -1.14 -1.95 -16.67
C GLU A 153 -0.71 -0.96 -15.57
N GLN A 154 -1.65 -0.53 -14.73
CA GLN A 154 -1.35 0.36 -13.60
C GLN A 154 -0.48 -0.33 -12.56
N GLU A 155 -0.74 -1.60 -12.25
CA GLU A 155 0.04 -2.37 -11.28
C GLU A 155 1.46 -2.60 -11.81
N LEU A 156 1.61 -2.95 -13.08
CA LEU A 156 2.92 -3.07 -13.74
C LEU A 156 3.69 -1.74 -13.71
N THR A 157 3.02 -0.62 -13.98
CA THR A 157 3.63 0.72 -13.93
C THR A 157 4.11 1.06 -12.53
N ASN A 158 3.29 0.79 -11.50
CA ASN A 158 3.64 1.02 -10.10
C ASN A 158 4.87 0.20 -9.69
N ILE A 159 4.91 -1.09 -10.07
CA ILE A 159 6.03 -1.98 -9.80
C ILE A 159 7.29 -1.49 -10.52
N ALA A 160 7.21 -1.21 -11.83
CA ALA A 160 8.35 -0.76 -12.61
C ALA A 160 8.94 0.54 -12.05
N TRP A 161 8.09 1.50 -11.71
CA TRP A 161 8.50 2.76 -11.11
C TRP A 161 9.17 2.55 -9.74
N ALA A 162 8.60 1.69 -8.89
CA ALA A 162 9.17 1.39 -7.57
C ALA A 162 10.59 0.82 -7.69
N TYR A 163 10.78 -0.25 -8.49
CA TYR A 163 12.10 -0.88 -8.64
C TYR A 163 13.10 0.03 -9.37
N SER A 164 12.65 0.85 -10.32
CA SER A 164 13.51 1.88 -10.93
C SER A 164 13.95 2.93 -9.91
N THR A 165 13.07 3.30 -8.98
CA THR A 165 13.39 4.24 -7.90
C THR A 165 14.40 3.63 -6.94
N LEU A 166 14.24 2.37 -6.56
CA LEU A 166 15.24 1.66 -5.74
C LEU A 166 16.60 1.59 -6.42
N LEU A 167 16.66 1.24 -7.70
CA LEU A 167 17.92 1.23 -8.45
C LEU A 167 18.61 2.59 -8.41
N ARG A 168 17.84 3.68 -8.56
CA ARG A 168 18.36 5.05 -8.50
C ARG A 168 18.87 5.43 -7.10
N THR A 169 18.18 5.00 -6.06
CA THR A 169 18.49 5.35 -4.67
C THR A 169 19.64 4.51 -4.11
N LEU A 170 19.65 3.20 -4.37
CA LEU A 170 20.65 2.26 -3.83
C LEU A 170 21.86 2.08 -4.76
N GLY A 171 21.76 2.46 -6.03
CA GLY A 171 22.77 2.17 -7.06
C GLY A 171 22.74 0.72 -7.57
N SER A 172 21.90 -0.13 -7.00
CA SER A 172 21.69 -1.52 -7.41
C SER A 172 20.24 -1.96 -7.18
N LEU A 173 19.79 -2.97 -7.91
CA LEU A 173 18.51 -3.64 -7.64
C LEU A 173 18.69 -4.69 -6.52
N PRO A 174 17.70 -4.82 -5.61
CA PRO A 174 17.67 -5.94 -4.66
C PRO A 174 17.64 -7.30 -5.37
N ALA A 175 17.89 -8.38 -4.63
CA ALA A 175 17.91 -9.73 -5.18
C ALA A 175 16.58 -10.05 -5.91
N GLY A 176 16.66 -10.71 -7.06
CA GLY A 176 15.50 -10.95 -7.94
C GLY A 176 15.01 -9.72 -8.73
N GLY A 177 15.37 -8.50 -8.33
CA GLY A 177 14.93 -7.27 -8.99
C GLY A 177 15.37 -7.16 -10.46
N LEU A 178 16.57 -7.64 -10.80
CA LEU A 178 17.02 -7.66 -12.21
C LEU A 178 16.21 -8.64 -13.07
N ALA A 179 15.87 -9.82 -12.53
CA ALA A 179 15.03 -10.79 -13.22
C ALA A 179 13.61 -10.23 -13.42
N LEU A 180 13.06 -9.59 -12.39
CA LEU A 180 11.78 -8.90 -12.47
C LEU A 180 11.81 -7.78 -13.53
N ALA A 181 12.84 -6.93 -13.55
CA ALA A 181 12.98 -5.86 -14.54
C ALA A 181 13.02 -6.39 -15.97
N ARG A 182 13.71 -7.51 -16.21
CA ARG A 182 13.72 -8.19 -17.52
C ARG A 182 12.34 -8.73 -17.88
N ALA A 183 11.66 -9.36 -16.94
CA ALA A 183 10.33 -9.91 -17.16
C ALA A 183 9.30 -8.80 -17.46
N LEU A 184 9.37 -7.67 -16.76
CA LEU A 184 8.54 -6.49 -17.05
C LEU A 184 8.77 -5.93 -18.46
N ALA A 185 10.02 -5.91 -18.93
CA ALA A 185 10.35 -5.45 -20.28
C ALA A 185 9.88 -6.40 -21.40
N GLN A 186 9.68 -7.68 -21.07
CA GLN A 186 9.23 -8.71 -22.00
C GLN A 186 7.71 -8.95 -21.93
N ASN A 187 7.02 -8.37 -20.95
CA ASN A 187 5.60 -8.61 -20.74
C ASN A 187 4.77 -7.80 -21.75
N PRO A 188 4.14 -8.45 -22.75
CA PRO A 188 3.32 -7.75 -23.74
C PRO A 188 2.11 -7.14 -23.05
N THR A 189 1.79 -5.89 -23.41
CA THR A 189 0.59 -5.21 -22.90
C THR A 189 -0.65 -6.05 -23.19
N ARG A 190 -1.69 -5.93 -22.36
CA ARG A 190 -2.89 -6.77 -22.47
C ARG A 190 -3.55 -6.64 -23.86
N ALA A 191 -3.37 -5.50 -24.52
CA ALA A 191 -3.79 -5.23 -25.90
C ALA A 191 -3.11 -6.13 -26.95
N ASP A 192 -1.80 -6.40 -26.80
CA ASP A 192 -1.03 -7.24 -27.74
C ASP A 192 -1.44 -8.72 -27.67
N ARG A 193 -1.92 -9.17 -26.51
CA ARG A 193 -2.35 -10.56 -26.30
C ARG A 193 -3.69 -10.87 -26.96
N THR A 194 -4.60 -9.89 -27.02
CA THR A 194 -5.90 -10.06 -27.67
C THR A 194 -5.83 -10.05 -29.19
N GLN A 195 -4.76 -9.51 -29.78
CA GLN A 195 -4.55 -9.52 -31.23
C GLN A 195 -3.88 -10.81 -31.73
N ASN A 196 -3.13 -11.52 -30.87
CA ASN A 196 -2.46 -12.78 -31.22
C ASN A 196 -3.30 -14.04 -30.98
N SER A 197 -4.57 -13.89 -30.59
CA SER A 197 -5.50 -15.01 -30.35
C SER A 197 -6.62 -15.11 -31.40
N ALA A 198 -6.46 -14.48 -32.57
CA ALA A 198 -7.38 -14.53 -33.72
C ALA A 198 -6.68 -15.18 -34.92
#